data_AF-A0A2H0B881-F1
#
_entry.id   AF-A0A2H0B881-F1
#
_cell.length_a   1.000
_cell.length_b   1.000
_cell.length_c   1.000
_cell.angle_alpha   90.00
_cell.angle_beta   90.00
_cell.angle_gamma   90.00
#
_symmetry.space_group_name_H-M   'P 1'
#
loop_
_entity.id
_entity.type
_entity.pdbx_description
1 polymer ?
#
loop_
_entity_poly.entity_id
_entity_poly.type
_entity_poly.pdbx_seq_one_letter_code
_entity_poly.pdbx_strand_id
1 'polypeptide(L)'
;SNEMKFFEKHELVEADNWWHCNNYYNIPVEDFMNLIKSSLKNDYTVCICGDISEPGFDNQTQVAIIPSFDIPASLIDDDTRQMRLSNGSTTDDHCVHIVGYFEKNGECWFLIKDSNGGAYDGACKGYRFFRQDFVKLKMMNIMIYKYAAKSILDKIIK
;
A
#
# COMPACT_ATOMS: atom_id res chain seq x y z
N SER A 1 10.58 8.77 -20.70
CA SER A 1 10.60 8.70 -19.23
C SER A 1 11.42 7.48 -18.83
N ASN A 2 12.01 7.47 -17.64
CA ASN A 2 12.71 6.31 -17.06
C ASN A 2 11.72 5.39 -16.31
N GLU A 3 10.50 5.26 -16.82
CA GLU A 3 9.48 4.43 -16.19
C GLU A 3 9.69 2.97 -16.56
N MET A 4 9.63 2.13 -15.53
CA MET A 4 9.72 0.68 -15.68
C MET A 4 8.43 0.15 -16.30
N LYS A 5 8.54 -0.91 -17.11
CA LYS A 5 7.37 -1.50 -17.75
C LYS A 5 6.50 -2.22 -16.72
N PHE A 6 5.20 -2.25 -16.96
CA PHE A 6 4.30 -3.09 -16.18
C PHE A 6 4.42 -4.56 -16.58
N PHE A 7 4.06 -5.44 -15.65
CA PHE A 7 4.06 -6.90 -15.79
C PHE A 7 5.44 -7.51 -16.06
N GLU A 8 6.49 -6.76 -15.72
CA GLU A 8 7.88 -7.18 -15.77
C GLU A 8 8.51 -7.04 -14.38
N LYS A 9 9.61 -7.78 -14.17
CA LYS A 9 10.37 -7.72 -12.93
C LYS A 9 11.39 -6.59 -12.98
N HIS A 10 11.41 -5.77 -11.94
CA HIS A 10 12.32 -4.65 -11.80
C HIS A 10 12.88 -4.57 -10.38
N GLU A 11 13.92 -3.76 -10.23
CA GLU A 11 14.44 -3.38 -8.92
C GLU A 11 13.49 -2.36 -8.27
N LEU A 12 13.15 -2.61 -7.01
CA LEU A 12 12.56 -1.59 -6.16
C LEU A 12 13.70 -0.71 -5.63
N VAL A 13 13.79 0.51 -6.14
CA VAL A 13 14.89 1.43 -5.79
C VAL A 13 14.55 2.13 -4.48
N GLU A 14 15.07 1.60 -3.38
CA GLU A 14 14.96 2.15 -2.03
C GLU A 14 16.20 1.78 -1.21
N ALA A 15 16.43 2.49 -0.10
CA ALA A 15 17.63 2.27 0.72
C ALA A 15 17.68 0.88 1.35
N ASP A 16 16.51 0.34 1.72
CA ASP A 16 16.39 -0.96 2.40
C ASP A 16 16.58 -2.15 1.45
N ASN A 17 16.43 -1.95 0.14
CA ASN A 17 16.78 -2.94 -0.89
C ASN A 17 18.29 -2.92 -1.24
N TRP A 18 19.16 -2.88 -0.21
CA TRP A 18 20.63 -2.71 -0.33
C TRP A 18 21.34 -3.75 -1.21
N TRP A 19 20.76 -4.94 -1.36
CA TRP A 19 21.25 -6.01 -2.24
C TRP A 19 20.79 -5.91 -3.69
N HIS A 20 20.07 -4.83 -4.06
CA HIS A 20 19.57 -4.54 -5.40
C HIS A 20 18.72 -5.69 -5.99
N CYS A 21 17.81 -6.25 -5.19
CA CYS A 21 16.93 -7.30 -5.67
C CYS A 21 15.99 -6.75 -6.74
N ASN A 22 16.03 -7.37 -7.92
CA ASN A 22 15.22 -7.00 -9.08
C ASN A 22 14.01 -7.92 -9.29
N ASN A 23 13.58 -8.61 -8.23
CA ASN A 23 12.53 -9.62 -8.29
C ASN A 23 11.15 -9.06 -7.88
N TYR A 24 10.91 -7.77 -8.10
CA TYR A 24 9.63 -7.11 -7.83
C TYR A 24 8.84 -6.99 -9.13
N TYR A 25 7.61 -7.50 -9.16
CA TYR A 25 6.72 -7.27 -10.29
C TYR A 25 6.18 -5.85 -10.24
N ASN A 26 6.50 -5.05 -11.25
CA ASN A 26 5.89 -3.73 -11.41
C ASN A 26 4.49 -3.91 -12.02
N ILE A 27 3.47 -3.33 -11.40
CA ILE A 27 2.07 -3.50 -11.81
C ILE A 27 1.31 -2.16 -11.71
N PRO A 28 0.25 -1.97 -12.50
CA PRO A 28 -0.61 -0.80 -12.35
C PRO A 28 -1.22 -0.70 -10.95
N VAL A 29 -1.45 0.51 -10.46
CA VAL A 29 -2.01 0.77 -9.13
C VAL A 29 -3.38 0.10 -8.94
N GLU A 30 -4.18 0.01 -10.01
CA GLU A 30 -5.47 -0.69 -9.94
C GLU A 30 -5.29 -2.19 -9.68
N ASP A 31 -4.33 -2.84 -10.34
CA ASP A 31 -4.01 -4.24 -10.08
C ASP A 31 -3.43 -4.42 -8.67
N PHE A 32 -2.57 -3.49 -8.21
CA PHE A 32 -2.06 -3.48 -6.85
C PHE A 32 -3.20 -3.47 -5.80
N MET A 33 -4.16 -2.55 -5.96
CA MET A 33 -5.32 -2.47 -5.06
C MET A 33 -6.24 -3.70 -5.18
N ASN A 34 -6.42 -4.23 -6.38
CA ASN A 34 -7.22 -5.42 -6.62
C ASN A 34 -6.59 -6.68 -6.02
N LEU A 35 -5.26 -6.81 -6.04
CA LEU A 35 -4.53 -7.90 -5.39
C LEU A 35 -4.75 -7.89 -3.88
N ILE A 36 -4.66 -6.71 -3.24
CA ILE A 36 -4.92 -6.57 -1.80
C ILE A 36 -6.36 -6.97 -1.49
N LYS A 37 -7.34 -6.36 -2.18
CA LYS A 37 -8.76 -6.62 -1.97
C LYS A 37 -9.13 -8.08 -2.22
N SER A 38 -8.61 -8.70 -3.29
CA SER A 38 -8.85 -10.11 -3.61
C SER A 38 -8.21 -11.04 -2.60
N SER A 39 -7.02 -10.72 -2.09
CA SER A 39 -6.35 -11.54 -1.07
C SER A 39 -7.18 -11.59 0.20
N LEU A 40 -7.65 -10.42 0.66
CA LEU A 40 -8.48 -10.31 1.86
C LEU A 40 -9.85 -11.00 1.69
N LYS A 41 -10.47 -10.91 0.50
CA LYS A 41 -11.72 -11.62 0.19
C LYS A 41 -11.57 -13.14 0.18
N ASN A 42 -10.36 -13.64 0.00
CA ASN A 42 -10.04 -15.07 0.00
C ASN A 42 -9.42 -15.53 1.34
N ASP A 43 -9.65 -14.80 2.43
CA ASP A 43 -9.17 -15.09 3.79
C ASP A 43 -7.64 -15.08 3.95
N TYR A 44 -6.92 -14.38 3.06
CA TYR A 44 -5.48 -14.15 3.19
C TYR A 44 -5.18 -12.75 3.69
N THR A 45 -4.09 -12.63 4.44
CA THR A 45 -3.55 -11.34 4.90
C THR A 45 -2.40 -10.88 4.00
N VAL A 46 -2.06 -9.60 4.06
CA VAL A 46 -1.11 -8.96 3.13
C VAL A 46 -0.08 -8.15 3.89
N CYS A 47 1.21 -8.40 3.69
CA CYS A 47 2.25 -7.48 4.14
C CYS A 47 2.38 -6.34 3.13
N ILE A 48 2.55 -5.12 3.62
CA ILE A 48 2.60 -3.91 2.80
C ILE A 48 3.60 -2.92 3.39
N CYS A 49 4.39 -2.28 2.55
CA CYS A 49 5.37 -1.27 2.95
C CYS A 49 5.22 0.01 2.13
N GLY A 50 5.66 1.14 2.68
CA GLY A 50 5.62 2.44 2.04
C GLY A 50 5.77 3.56 3.05
N ASP A 51 5.15 4.71 2.75
CA ASP A 51 5.33 5.93 3.54
C ASP A 51 4.18 6.14 4.55
N ILE A 52 4.52 6.29 5.83
CA ILE A 52 3.57 6.71 6.87
C ILE A 52 3.89 8.07 7.47
N SER A 53 4.95 8.76 7.03
CA SER A 53 5.36 10.09 7.46
C SER A 53 4.50 11.19 6.84
N GLU A 54 3.18 11.02 6.91
CA GLU A 54 2.20 11.80 6.16
C GLU A 54 1.29 12.63 7.06
N PRO A 55 0.86 13.84 6.63
CA PRO A 55 -0.04 14.68 7.42
C PRO A 55 -1.37 14.02 7.77
N GLY A 56 -1.80 13.03 6.99
CA GLY A 56 -3.04 12.30 7.21
C GLY A 56 -2.89 11.03 8.05
N PHE A 57 -1.69 10.72 8.55
CA PHE A 57 -1.45 9.65 9.51
C PHE A 57 -1.63 10.17 10.94
N ASP A 58 -2.74 9.79 11.58
CA ASP A 58 -3.09 10.26 12.92
C ASP A 58 -2.98 9.15 13.97
N ASN A 59 -2.12 9.37 14.96
CA ASN A 59 -1.92 8.48 16.08
C ASN A 59 -3.09 8.48 17.08
N GLN A 60 -3.80 9.60 17.23
CA GLN A 60 -4.87 9.71 18.22
C GLN A 60 -6.12 8.96 17.78
N THR A 61 -6.56 9.20 16.54
CA THR A 61 -7.71 8.48 15.96
C THR A 61 -7.33 7.10 15.38
N GLN A 62 -6.03 6.80 15.28
CA GLN A 62 -5.48 5.56 14.73
C GLN A 62 -5.93 5.31 13.29
N VAL A 63 -6.05 6.38 12.50
CA VAL A 63 -6.40 6.31 11.09
C VAL A 63 -5.31 6.89 10.19
N ALA A 64 -5.26 6.42 8.95
CA ALA A 64 -4.48 7.05 7.89
C ALA A 64 -5.40 7.34 6.69
N ILE A 65 -5.39 8.59 6.24
CA ILE A 65 -6.20 9.09 5.12
C ILE A 65 -5.38 10.03 4.24
N ILE A 66 -5.80 10.28 3.00
CA ILE A 66 -5.29 11.44 2.24
C ILE A 66 -6.16 12.66 2.57
N PRO A 67 -5.60 13.74 3.17
CA PRO A 67 -6.35 14.95 3.48
C PRO A 67 -6.84 15.66 2.21
N SER A 68 -7.92 16.47 2.34
CA SER A 68 -8.54 17.15 1.20
C SER A 68 -7.67 18.23 0.54
N PHE A 69 -6.59 18.67 1.17
CA PHE A 69 -5.62 19.60 0.60
C PHE A 69 -4.53 18.91 -0.23
N ASP A 70 -4.48 17.58 -0.20
CA ASP A 70 -3.59 16.76 -1.02
C ASP A 70 -4.34 16.29 -2.29
N ILE A 71 -3.79 15.32 -3.03
CA ILE A 71 -4.34 14.73 -4.25
C ILE A 71 -5.69 14.08 -3.92
N PRO A 72 -6.79 14.54 -4.52
CA PRO A 72 -8.11 13.95 -4.33
C PRO A 72 -8.10 12.46 -4.67
N ALA A 73 -8.84 11.66 -3.89
CA ALA A 73 -8.86 10.20 -4.06
C ALA A 73 -9.22 9.74 -5.49
N SER A 74 -10.08 10.49 -6.19
CA SER A 74 -10.50 10.23 -7.57
C SER A 74 -9.41 10.48 -8.62
N LEU A 75 -8.34 11.18 -8.26
CA LEU A 75 -7.21 11.52 -9.13
C LEU A 75 -5.95 10.73 -8.78
N ILE A 76 -6.02 9.80 -7.81
CA ILE A 76 -4.90 8.90 -7.52
C ILE A 76 -4.87 7.80 -8.60
N ASP A 77 -3.82 7.81 -9.39
CA ASP A 77 -3.52 6.93 -10.52
C ASP A 77 -2.01 6.62 -10.60
N ASP A 78 -1.57 5.96 -11.67
CA ASP A 78 -0.15 5.60 -11.84
C ASP A 78 0.75 6.85 -11.99
N ASP A 79 0.29 7.88 -12.70
CA ASP A 79 1.06 9.10 -12.95
C ASP A 79 1.28 9.91 -11.67
N THR A 80 0.22 10.09 -10.88
CA THR A 80 0.30 10.79 -9.59
C THR A 80 1.16 10.04 -8.58
N ARG A 81 1.11 8.71 -8.55
CA ARG A 81 2.02 7.89 -7.75
C ARG A 81 3.46 8.02 -8.23
N GLN A 82 3.69 7.92 -9.54
CA GLN A 82 5.03 8.04 -10.12
C GLN A 82 5.63 9.42 -9.83
N MET A 83 4.84 10.48 -9.92
CA MET A 83 5.27 11.83 -9.53
C MET A 83 5.76 11.87 -8.07
N ARG A 84 5.02 11.26 -7.13
CA ARG A 84 5.37 11.22 -5.70
C ARG A 84 6.68 10.46 -5.43
N LEU A 85 6.88 9.34 -6.12
CA LEU A 85 8.11 8.56 -6.02
C LEU A 85 9.30 9.33 -6.63
N SER A 86 9.11 9.91 -7.82
CA SER A 86 10.18 10.63 -8.53
C SER A 86 10.61 11.92 -7.84
N ASN A 87 9.72 12.59 -7.12
CA ASN A 87 10.06 13.80 -6.37
C ASN A 87 10.42 13.54 -4.90
N GLY A 88 10.43 12.29 -4.46
CA GLY A 88 10.79 11.88 -3.10
C GLY A 88 9.78 12.28 -2.02
N SER A 89 8.53 12.60 -2.39
CA SER A 89 7.45 12.86 -1.41
C SER A 89 6.63 11.62 -1.06
N THR A 90 7.05 10.47 -1.56
CA THR A 90 6.73 9.15 -1.01
C THR A 90 8.04 8.37 -0.99
N THR A 91 8.40 7.84 0.17
CA THR A 91 9.55 6.96 0.41
C THR A 91 9.11 5.68 1.11
N ASP A 92 9.98 4.67 1.25
CA ASP A 92 9.69 3.53 2.11
C ASP A 92 10.27 3.80 3.50
N ASP A 93 9.41 3.95 4.50
CA ASP A 93 9.80 4.20 5.88
C ASP A 93 9.17 3.24 6.89
N HIS A 94 8.20 2.41 6.45
CA HIS A 94 7.50 1.52 7.35
C HIS A 94 6.78 0.36 6.64
N CYS A 95 6.84 -0.81 7.26
CA CYS A 95 6.10 -2.01 6.87
C CYS A 95 5.03 -2.38 7.89
N VAL A 96 3.84 -2.71 7.42
CA VAL A 96 2.69 -3.13 8.24
C VAL A 96 1.99 -4.36 7.65
N HIS A 97 1.04 -4.90 8.39
CA HIS A 97 0.31 -6.11 8.01
C HIS A 97 -1.20 -5.85 7.93
N ILE A 98 -1.78 -5.95 6.73
CA ILE A 98 -3.22 -5.88 6.53
C ILE A 98 -3.85 -7.21 6.92
N VAL A 99 -4.73 -7.17 7.93
CA VAL A 99 -5.35 -8.38 8.52
C VAL A 99 -6.87 -8.43 8.32
N GLY A 100 -7.46 -7.39 7.73
CA GLY A 100 -8.88 -7.33 7.45
C GLY A 100 -9.26 -6.06 6.71
N TYR A 101 -10.54 -5.92 6.40
CA TYR A 101 -11.10 -4.72 5.81
C TYR A 101 -12.56 -4.55 6.20
N PHE A 102 -13.08 -3.33 6.03
CA PHE A 102 -14.51 -3.07 6.04
C PHE A 102 -14.84 -2.00 5.01
N GLU A 103 -16.08 -2.00 4.54
CA GLU A 103 -16.61 -0.96 3.65
C GLU A 103 -17.62 -0.12 4.42
N LYS A 104 -17.51 1.21 4.32
CA LYS A 104 -18.44 2.15 4.95
C LYS A 104 -18.59 3.38 4.07
N ASN A 105 -19.83 3.74 3.76
CA ASN A 105 -20.17 4.90 2.93
C ASN A 105 -19.47 4.92 1.56
N GLY A 106 -19.28 3.75 0.94
CA GLY A 106 -18.57 3.62 -0.34
C GLY A 106 -17.04 3.67 -0.23
N GLU A 107 -16.49 3.84 0.97
CA GLU A 107 -15.05 3.80 1.22
C GLU A 107 -14.62 2.46 1.81
N CYS A 108 -13.56 1.89 1.24
CA CYS A 108 -12.89 0.73 1.81
C CYS A 108 -11.83 1.18 2.81
N TRP A 109 -11.83 0.52 3.97
CA TRP A 109 -10.89 0.72 5.06
C TRP A 109 -10.20 -0.59 5.38
N PHE A 110 -8.88 -0.57 5.44
CA PHE A 110 -8.05 -1.71 5.77
C PHE A 110 -7.71 -1.71 7.25
N LEU A 111 -7.93 -2.85 7.91
CA LEU A 111 -7.47 -3.07 9.29
C LEU A 111 -5.99 -3.47 9.25
N ILE A 112 -5.17 -2.61 9.84
CA ILE A 112 -3.72 -2.73 9.85
C ILE A 112 -3.28 -3.19 11.23
N LYS A 113 -2.47 -4.25 11.30
CA LYS A 113 -1.66 -4.59 12.46
C LYS A 113 -0.32 -3.88 12.32
N ASP A 114 0.03 -3.10 13.33
CA ASP A 114 1.18 -2.20 13.33
C ASP A 114 2.07 -2.43 14.55
N SER A 115 3.38 -2.42 14.35
CA SER A 115 4.40 -2.56 15.38
C SER A 115 5.10 -1.25 15.75
N ASN A 116 4.74 -0.12 15.13
CA ASN A 116 5.21 1.19 15.54
C ASN A 116 4.76 1.49 16.99
N GLY A 117 5.63 2.09 17.80
CA GLY A 117 5.33 2.40 19.21
C GLY A 117 4.05 3.22 19.39
N GLY A 118 3.78 4.17 18.50
CA GLY A 118 2.56 4.98 18.54
C GLY A 118 1.26 4.19 18.30
N ALA A 119 1.36 2.95 17.80
CA ALA A 119 0.17 2.11 17.55
C ALA A 119 -0.48 1.64 18.87
N TYR A 120 0.20 1.80 20.01
CA TYR A 120 -0.25 1.36 21.32
C TYR A 120 -0.84 2.47 22.18
N ASP A 121 -0.83 3.72 21.69
CA ASP A 121 -1.28 4.90 22.42
C ASP A 121 -2.81 5.11 22.35
N GLY A 122 -3.46 4.54 21.34
CA GLY A 122 -4.90 4.64 21.14
C GLY A 122 -5.70 3.49 21.76
N ALA A 123 -7.02 3.51 21.53
CA ALA A 123 -7.94 2.52 22.07
C ALA A 123 -7.72 1.12 21.46
N CYS A 124 -7.38 1.05 20.18
CA CYS A 124 -7.13 -0.17 19.42
C CYS A 124 -5.63 -0.50 19.43
N LYS A 125 -5.11 -1.01 20.54
CA LYS A 125 -3.66 -1.24 20.71
C LYS A 125 -3.08 -2.18 19.64
N GLY A 126 -2.06 -1.70 18.93
CA GLY A 126 -1.38 -2.44 17.86
C GLY A 126 -2.17 -2.52 16.55
N TYR A 127 -3.31 -1.81 16.46
CA TYR A 127 -4.16 -1.80 15.27
C TYR A 127 -4.52 -0.38 14.84
N ARG A 128 -4.66 -0.20 13.53
CA ARG A 128 -5.03 1.06 12.89
C ARG A 128 -5.94 0.81 11.70
N PHE A 129 -6.55 1.86 11.16
CA PHE A 129 -7.33 1.80 9.94
C PHE A 129 -6.77 2.70 8.86
N PHE A 130 -6.37 2.13 7.72
CA PHE A 130 -5.95 2.92 6.57
C PHE A 130 -7.09 2.96 5.56
N ARG A 131 -7.47 4.16 5.11
CA ARG A 131 -8.45 4.30 4.02
C ARG A 131 -7.80 3.93 2.69
N GLN A 132 -8.61 3.47 1.74
CA GLN A 132 -8.12 2.97 0.46
C GLN A 132 -7.28 3.96 -0.33
N ASP A 133 -7.54 5.26 -0.21
CA ASP A 133 -6.77 6.33 -0.86
C ASP A 133 -5.36 6.44 -0.28
N PHE A 134 -5.21 6.31 1.03
CA PHE A 134 -3.91 6.30 1.70
C PHE A 134 -3.07 5.12 1.20
N VAL A 135 -3.66 3.91 1.22
CA VAL A 135 -2.99 2.71 0.69
C VAL A 135 -2.64 2.89 -0.78
N LYS A 136 -3.57 3.42 -1.58
CA LYS A 136 -3.41 3.63 -3.02
C LYS A 136 -2.34 4.67 -3.35
N LEU A 137 -2.09 5.68 -2.52
CA LEU A 137 -1.10 6.72 -2.84
C LEU A 137 0.27 6.45 -2.21
N LYS A 138 0.31 5.91 -0.99
CA LYS A 138 1.52 5.92 -0.15
C LYS A 138 2.20 4.58 0.03
N MET A 139 1.50 3.49 -0.25
CA MET A 139 2.12 2.16 -0.16
C MET A 139 2.82 1.81 -1.47
N MET A 140 4.02 1.24 -1.36
CA MET A 140 4.95 1.02 -2.46
C MET A 140 4.97 -0.44 -2.92
N ASN A 141 5.06 -1.38 -1.98
CA ASN A 141 5.18 -2.79 -2.27
C ASN A 141 4.25 -3.63 -1.39
N ILE A 142 3.89 -4.82 -1.89
CA ILE A 142 3.14 -5.82 -1.13
C ILE A 142 3.81 -7.18 -1.24
N MET A 143 3.63 -7.98 -0.21
CA MET A 143 3.93 -9.41 -0.22
C MET A 143 2.67 -10.19 0.12
N ILE A 144 2.26 -11.07 -0.80
CA ILE A 144 1.06 -11.89 -0.69
C ILE A 144 1.37 -13.35 -0.97
N TYR A 145 0.53 -14.24 -0.44
CA TYR A 145 0.60 -15.65 -0.79
C TYR A 145 0.19 -15.87 -2.25
N LYS A 146 0.95 -16.67 -3.00
CA LYS A 146 0.77 -16.87 -4.45
C LYS A 146 -0.62 -17.36 -4.89
N TYR A 147 -1.40 -17.96 -4.00
CA TYR A 147 -2.78 -18.39 -4.31
C TYR A 147 -3.86 -17.45 -3.78
N ALA A 148 -3.49 -16.38 -3.04
CA ALA A 148 -4.43 -15.44 -2.45
C ALA A 148 -5.24 -14.66 -3.48
N ALA A 149 -4.66 -14.40 -4.65
CA ALA A 149 -5.30 -13.65 -5.72
C ALA A 149 -4.99 -14.26 -7.11
N LYS A 150 -5.08 -15.59 -7.20
CA LYS A 150 -4.64 -16.34 -8.39
C LYS A 150 -5.23 -15.83 -9.71
N SER A 151 -6.51 -15.47 -9.74
CA SER A 151 -7.19 -14.95 -10.95
C SER A 151 -6.58 -13.65 -11.50
N ILE A 152 -5.92 -12.87 -10.66
CA ILE A 152 -5.20 -11.64 -11.03
C ILE A 152 -3.73 -11.97 -11.28
N LEU A 153 -3.11 -12.74 -10.37
CA LEU A 153 -1.70 -13.13 -10.47
C LEU A 153 -1.39 -13.94 -11.73
N ASP A 154 -2.28 -14.81 -12.20
CA ASP A 154 -2.07 -15.58 -13.44
C ASP A 154 -1.96 -14.67 -14.69
N LYS A 155 -2.38 -13.41 -14.61
CA LYS A 155 -2.21 -12.40 -15.68
C LYS A 155 -0.87 -11.66 -15.58
N ILE A 156 -0.24 -11.67 -14.41
CA ILE A 156 0.99 -10.94 -14.07
C ILE A 156 2.20 -11.88 -14.09
N ILE A 157 2.07 -13.01 -13.39
CA ILE A 157 3.09 -14.03 -13.20
C ILE A 157 2.83 -15.13 -14.22
N LYS A 158 3.70 -15.22 -15.24
CA LYS A 158 3.73 -16.32 -16.21
C LYS A 158 4.66 -17.43 -15.75
#